data_AF-A0A656JIB7-F1
#
_entry.id   AF-A0A656JIB7-F1
#
_cell.length_a   1.000
_cell.length_b   1.000
_cell.length_c   1.000
_cell.angle_alpha   90.00
_cell.angle_beta   90.00
_cell.angle_gamma   90.00
#
_symmetry.space_group_name_H-M   'P 1'
#
loop_
_entity.id
_entity.type
_entity.pdbx_description
1 polymer ?
#
loop_
_entity_poly.entity_id
_entity_poly.type
_entity_poly.pdbx_seq_one_letter_code
_entity_poly.pdbx_strand_id
1 'polypeptide(L)' 'MSSGEYGDMAPCELPISKDLQERLLKWAAVYDETLNVDYPPNSRFKSGKLERDFKLEGERLFMDLRSELGPEFSVSLKI' A
#
# COMPACT_ATOMS: atom_id res chain seq x y z
N MET A 1 13.58 -13.10 20.61
CA MET A 1 12.51 -12.24 20.07
C MET A 1 13.12 -11.52 18.87
N SER A 2 13.03 -12.09 17.67
CA SER A 2 13.56 -11.41 16.48
C SER A 2 12.57 -10.30 16.13
N SER A 3 12.92 -9.06 16.47
CA SER A 3 12.30 -7.89 15.87
C SER A 3 12.48 -8.03 14.37
N GLY A 4 11.42 -8.40 13.68
CA GLY A 4 11.38 -8.25 12.23
C GLY A 4 11.49 -6.76 11.97
N GLU A 5 12.71 -6.31 11.68
CA GLU A 5 12.95 -5.03 11.03
C GLU A 5 12.19 -5.11 9.70
N TYR A 6 10.93 -4.67 9.73
CA TYR A 6 10.21 -4.28 8.53
C TYR A 6 10.95 -3.05 8.02
N GLY A 7 12.01 -3.28 7.25
CA GLY A 7 12.63 -2.23 6.47
C GLY A 7 11.59 -1.72 5.48
N ASP A 8 11.37 -0.42 5.46
CA ASP A 8 10.66 0.25 4.37
C ASP A 8 11.37 -0.13 3.06
N MET A 9 10.83 -1.13 2.37
CA MET A 9 11.32 -1.55 1.06
C MET A 9 10.57 -0.74 0.03
N ALA A 10 11.31 0.02 -0.76
CA ALA A 10 10.68 0.81 -1.80
C ALA A 10 10.12 -0.14 -2.88
N PRO A 11 8.95 0.16 -3.48
CA PRO A 11 8.38 -0.70 -4.53
C PRO A 11 9.31 -0.85 -5.74
N CYS A 12 10.30 0.03 -5.92
CA CYS A 12 11.35 -0.09 -6.92
C CYS A 12 12.38 -1.19 -6.66
N GLU A 13 12.46 -1.72 -5.45
CA GLU A 13 13.32 -2.86 -5.09
C GLU A 13 12.66 -4.20 -5.42
N LEU A 14 11.35 -4.19 -5.68
CA LEU A 14 10.61 -5.38 -6.09
C LEU A 14 10.73 -5.58 -7.62
N PRO A 15 10.84 -6.83 -8.09
CA PRO A 15 10.86 -7.16 -9.52
C PRO A 15 9.45 -7.05 -10.14
N ILE A 16 8.80 -5.91 -9.97
CA ILE A 16 7.47 -5.59 -10.50
C ILE A 16 7.54 -4.53 -11.59
N SER A 17 6.54 -4.50 -12.46
CA SER A 17 6.38 -3.52 -13.53
C SER A 17 6.39 -2.07 -13.00
N LYS A 18 6.99 -1.14 -13.75
CA LYS A 18 7.02 0.31 -13.39
C LYS A 18 5.64 0.89 -13.16
N ASP A 19 4.66 0.48 -13.96
CA ASP A 19 3.25 0.89 -13.78
C ASP A 19 2.73 0.52 -12.38
N LEU A 20 3.01 -0.70 -11.91
CA LEU A 20 2.59 -1.16 -10.59
C LEU A 20 3.29 -0.39 -9.47
N GLN A 21 4.58 -0.08 -9.64
CA GLN A 21 5.34 0.76 -8.71
C GLN A 21 4.70 2.15 -8.59
N GLU A 22 4.40 2.79 -9.73
CA GLU A 22 3.75 4.10 -9.74
C GLU A 22 2.35 4.07 -9.11
N ARG A 23 1.58 3.00 -9.34
CA ARG A 23 0.26 2.84 -8.72
C ARG A 23 0.36 2.61 -7.21
N LEU A 24 1.33 1.83 -6.73
CA LEU A 24 1.62 1.66 -5.30
C LEU A 24 2.03 2.98 -4.64
N LEU A 25 2.91 3.75 -5.28
CA LEU A 25 3.32 5.07 -4.79
C LEU A 25 2.15 6.04 -4.70
N LYS A 26 1.29 6.07 -5.73
CA LYS A 26 0.05 6.88 -5.71
C LYS A 26 -0.90 6.42 -4.61
N TRP A 27 -1.06 5.11 -4.42
CA TRP A 27 -1.91 4.57 -3.36
C TRP A 27 -1.36 4.95 -1.98
N ALA A 28 -0.06 4.79 -1.73
CA ALA A 28 0.58 5.25 -0.49
C ALA A 28 0.39 6.75 -0.26
N ALA A 29 0.56 7.58 -1.31
CA ALA A 29 0.34 9.02 -1.21
C ALA A 29 -1.11 9.37 -0.81
N VAL A 30 -2.11 8.65 -1.31
CA VAL A 30 -3.52 8.84 -0.90
C VAL A 30 -3.70 8.54 0.60
N TYR A 31 -3.02 7.53 1.13
CA TYR A 31 -3.04 7.25 2.57
C TYR A 31 -2.36 8.36 3.36
N ASP A 32 -1.20 8.83 2.91
CA ASP A 32 -0.47 9.93 3.54
C ASP A 32 -1.28 11.22 3.56
N GLU A 33 -2.10 11.49 2.54
CA GLU A 33 -3.04 12.62 2.54
C GLU A 33 -4.13 12.49 3.61
N THR A 34 -4.41 11.28 4.11
CA THR A 34 -5.31 11.07 5.26
C THR A 34 -4.61 11.25 6.59
N LEU A 35 -3.28 11.19 6.63
CA LEU A 35 -2.51 11.38 7.84
C LEU A 35 -2.56 12.85 8.25
N ASN A 36 -3.08 13.08 9.45
CA ASN A 36 -3.09 14.41 10.03
C ASN A 36 -1.79 14.58 10.84
N VAL A 37 -0.82 15.27 10.24
CA VAL A 37 0.49 15.55 10.85
C VAL A 37 0.36 16.36 12.15
N ASP A 38 -0.66 17.22 12.22
CA ASP A 38 -0.93 18.08 13.38
C ASP A 38 -1.56 17.28 14.55
N TYR A 39 -2.46 16.33 14.22
CA TYR A 39 -3.12 15.49 15.21
C TYR A 39 -3.31 14.06 14.67
N PRO A 40 -2.33 13.16 14.89
CA PRO A 40 -2.34 11.80 14.37
C PRO A 40 -3.62 10.99 14.64
N PRO A 41 -4.31 11.14 15.80
CA PRO A 41 -5.57 10.43 16.05
C PRO A 41 -6.73 10.84 15.13
N ASN A 42 -6.66 12.02 14.51
CA ASN A 42 -7.64 12.49 13.53
C ASN A 42 -7.27 12.09 12.10
N SER A 43 -6.27 11.23 11.91
CA SER A 43 -5.95 10.67 10.60
C SER A 43 -7.11 9.80 10.15
N ARG A 44 -7.90 10.30 9.21
CA ARG A 44 -9.09 9.62 8.71
C ARG A 44 -9.35 10.02 7.27
N PHE A 45 -9.92 9.08 6.52
CA PHE A 45 -10.46 9.40 5.21
C PHE A 45 -11.54 10.48 5.33
N LYS A 46 -11.50 11.45 4.41
CA LYS A 46 -12.46 12.57 4.35
C LYS A 46 -13.89 12.09 4.11
N SER A 47 -14.07 10.89 3.55
CA SER A 47 -15.37 10.26 3.31
C SER A 47 -15.23 8.75 3.25
N GLY A 48 -16.27 8.02 3.65
CA GLY A 48 -16.32 6.56 3.50
C GLY A 48 -16.29 6.10 2.03
N LYS A 49 -16.58 6.99 1.07
CA LYS A 49 -16.35 6.69 -0.35
C LYS A 49 -14.84 6.58 -0.65
N LEU A 50 -14.04 7.53 -0.19
CA LEU A 50 -12.59 7.51 -0.41
C LEU A 50 -11.93 6.30 0.27
N GLU A 51 -12.39 5.93 1.46
CA GLU A 51 -11.94 4.73 2.14
C GLU A 51 -12.24 3.46 1.31
N ARG A 52 -13.44 3.35 0.75
CA ARG A 52 -13.81 2.22 -0.11
C ARG A 52 -13.01 2.19 -1.40
N ASP A 53 -12.88 3.33 -2.08
CA ASP A 53 -12.11 3.45 -3.31
C ASP A 53 -10.64 3.09 -3.05
N PHE A 54 -10.08 3.52 -1.92
CA PHE A 54 -8.74 3.14 -1.46
C PHE A 54 -8.60 1.64 -1.20
N LYS A 55 -9.56 1.02 -0.50
CA LYS A 55 -9.56 -0.43 -0.26
C LYS A 55 -9.66 -1.22 -1.57
N LEU A 56 -10.53 -0.81 -2.49
CA LEU A 56 -10.67 -1.45 -3.80
C LEU A 56 -9.38 -1.34 -4.63
N GLU A 57 -8.71 -0.18 -4.61
CA GLU A 57 -7.44 -0.02 -5.31
C GLU A 57 -6.34 -0.87 -4.65
N GLY A 58 -6.31 -0.95 -3.32
CA GLY A 58 -5.39 -1.81 -2.57
C GLY A 58 -5.56 -3.30 -2.90
N GLU A 59 -6.80 -3.78 -3.04
CA GLU A 59 -7.08 -5.15 -3.47
C GLU A 59 -6.63 -5.43 -4.91
N ARG A 60 -6.82 -4.48 -5.83
CA ARG A 60 -6.34 -4.61 -7.21
C ARG A 60 -4.82 -4.66 -7.26
N LEU A 61 -4.17 -3.72 -6.56
CA LEU A 61 -2.73 -3.69 -6.40
C LEU A 61 -2.22 -5.02 -5.85
N PHE A 62 -2.86 -5.56 -4.82
CA PHE A 62 -2.50 -6.86 -4.24
C PHE A 62 -2.55 -8.00 -5.27
N MET A 63 -3.60 -8.08 -6.07
CA MET A 63 -3.74 -9.10 -7.12
C MET A 63 -2.65 -8.96 -8.19
N ASP A 64 -2.40 -7.73 -8.64
CA ASP A 64 -1.36 -7.44 -9.62
C ASP A 64 0.03 -7.78 -9.07
N LEU A 65 0.31 -7.41 -7.82
CA LEU A 65 1.58 -7.66 -7.12
C LEU A 65 1.82 -9.17 -6.96
N ARG A 66 0.79 -9.92 -6.58
CA ARG A 66 0.86 -11.38 -6.48
C ARG A 66 1.06 -12.03 -7.85
N SER A 67 0.47 -11.49 -8.90
CA SER A 67 0.63 -12.01 -10.26
C SER A 67 2.04 -11.74 -10.81
N GLU A 68 2.59 -10.55 -10.58
CA GLU A 68 3.90 -10.12 -11.08
C GLU A 68 5.05 -10.75 -10.28
N LEU A 69 4.98 -10.75 -8.94
CA LEU A 69 6.00 -11.40 -8.10
C LEU A 69 5.94 -12.93 -8.17
N GLY A 70 4.80 -13.49 -8.52
CA GLY A 70 4.61 -14.93 -8.59
C GLY A 70 4.61 -15.64 -7.22
N PRO A 71 4.67 -16.98 -7.21
CA PRO A 71 4.54 -17.79 -6.00
C PRO A 71 5.74 -17.72 -5.06
N GLU A 72 6.86 -17.12 -5.50
CA GLU A 72 8.06 -16.98 -4.68
C GLU A 72 7.88 -15.96 -3.55
N PHE A 73 6.91 -15.05 -3.69
CA PHE A 73 6.63 -14.01 -2.71
C PHE A 73 5.28 -14.24 -2.03
N SER A 74 5.28 -14.19 -0.70
CA SER A 74 4.06 -14.20 0.11
C SER A 74 3.54 -12.79 0.29
N VAL A 75 2.67 -12.35 -0.61
CA VAL A 75 1.98 -11.06 -0.47
C VAL A 75 0.82 -11.23 0.51
N SER A 76 0.72 -10.37 1.52
CA SER A 76 -0.43 -10.29 2.44
C SER A 76 -0.93 -8.85 2.53
N LEU A 77 -2.24 -8.64 2.31
CA LEU A 77 -2.87 -7.34 2.48
C LEU A 77 -3.44 -7.24 3.89
N LYS A 78 -3.04 -6.20 4.62
CA LYS A 78 -3.58 -5.88 5.95
C LYS A 78 -4.37 -4.57 5.83
N ILE A 79 -5.69 -4.68 5.91
CA ILE A 79 -6.68 -3.60 5.73
C ILE A 79 -7.53 -3.44 6.98
#